data_AF-A0A920A4W1-F1
#
_entry.id   AF-A0A920A4W1-F1
#
_cell.length_a   1.000
_cell.length_b   1.000
_cell.length_c   1.000
_cell.angle_alpha   90.00
_cell.angle_beta   90.00
_cell.angle_gamma   90.00
#
_symmetry.space_group_name_H-M   'P 1'
#
loop_
_entity.id
_entity.type
_entity.pdbx_description
1 polymer ?
#
loop_
_entity_poly.entity_id
_entity_poly.type
_entity_poly.pdbx_seq_one_letter_code
_entity_poly.pdbx_strand_id
1 'polypeptide(L)'
;MDLGQKLSNCAANFEFLQEIGANTHDDMYFNRIGELSLQRGDWTKDAVFFKYDLYVEPAKAGEYAAAWSKMTNAVGGPGSQGLVTHITGNGYASHFAFVGASSMPELTSETQGAFASEAFAEFAEEVGGYRKVQNVMMVTPVKGW
;
A
#
# COMPACT_ATOMS: atom_id res chain seq x y z
N MET A 1 35.03 -14.53 -6.27
CA MET A 1 35.22 -13.22 -6.92
C MET A 1 35.61 -13.35 -8.40
N ASP A 2 36.52 -14.26 -8.78
CA ASP A 2 36.96 -14.48 -10.18
C ASP A 2 35.83 -14.82 -11.18
N LEU A 3 34.86 -15.65 -10.79
CA LEU A 3 33.75 -16.05 -11.68
C LEU A 3 32.81 -14.89 -12.04
N GLY A 4 32.52 -14.00 -11.07
CA GLY A 4 31.68 -12.82 -11.31
C GLY A 4 32.33 -11.83 -12.26
N GLN A 5 33.66 -11.70 -12.21
CA GLN A 5 34.46 -10.84 -13.09
C GLN A 5 34.52 -11.37 -14.53
N LYS A 6 34.46 -12.69 -14.71
CA LYS A 6 34.40 -13.34 -16.04
C LYS A 6 33.05 -13.15 -16.72
N LEU A 7 31.96 -13.25 -15.94
CA LEU A 7 30.60 -12.99 -16.44
C LEU A 7 30.42 -11.52 -16.84
N SER A 8 30.95 -10.58 -16.05
CA SER A 8 30.88 -9.15 -16.36
C SER A 8 31.70 -8.71 -17.59
N ASN A 9 32.49 -9.59 -18.20
CA ASN A 9 33.28 -9.30 -19.41
C ASN A 9 32.89 -10.18 -20.60
N CYS A 10 31.75 -10.89 -20.54
CA CYS A 10 31.25 -11.77 -21.58
C CYS A 10 30.10 -11.10 -22.36
N ALA A 11 30.25 -10.95 -23.68
CA ALA A 11 29.23 -10.34 -24.54
C ALA A 11 27.86 -11.03 -24.41
N ALA A 12 27.84 -12.38 -24.40
CA ALA A 12 26.62 -13.15 -24.24
C ALA A 12 25.92 -12.91 -22.88
N ASN A 13 26.68 -12.61 -21.81
CA ASN A 13 26.09 -12.24 -20.52
C ASN A 13 25.45 -10.84 -20.57
N PHE A 14 26.03 -9.90 -21.33
CA PHE A 14 25.40 -8.58 -21.53
C PHE A 14 24.13 -8.67 -22.37
N GLU A 15 24.14 -9.45 -23.46
CA GLU A 15 22.95 -9.70 -24.28
C GLU A 15 21.84 -10.35 -23.46
N PHE A 16 22.18 -11.38 -22.66
CA PHE A 16 21.23 -12.01 -21.74
C PHE A 16 20.65 -11.03 -20.70
N LEU A 17 21.48 -10.17 -20.10
CA LEU A 17 21.00 -9.15 -19.15
C LEU A 17 20.13 -8.08 -19.84
N GLN A 18 20.43 -7.71 -21.08
CA GLN A 18 19.61 -6.80 -21.87
C GLN A 18 18.27 -7.44 -22.24
N GLU A 19 18.24 -8.72 -22.62
CA GLU A 19 17.01 -9.45 -22.89
C GLU A 19 16.17 -9.61 -21.62
N ILE A 20 16.78 -9.94 -20.47
CA ILE A 20 16.07 -9.93 -19.19
C ILE A 20 15.50 -8.54 -18.94
N GLY A 21 16.31 -7.47 -19.03
CA GLY A 21 15.86 -6.10 -18.78
C GLY A 21 14.73 -5.66 -19.70
N ALA A 22 14.81 -5.98 -20.99
CA ALA A 22 13.80 -5.62 -22.00
C ALA A 22 12.46 -6.36 -21.81
N ASN A 23 12.48 -7.53 -21.16
CA ASN A 23 11.29 -8.35 -20.91
C ASN A 23 10.89 -8.37 -19.42
N THR A 24 11.64 -7.67 -18.56
CA THR A 24 11.28 -7.51 -17.15
C THR A 24 10.35 -6.32 -17.03
N HIS A 25 9.16 -6.60 -16.53
CA HIS A 25 8.18 -5.59 -16.17
C HIS A 25 8.37 -5.21 -14.69
N ASP A 26 9.41 -4.42 -14.42
CA ASP A 26 9.75 -3.97 -13.07
C ASP A 26 8.65 -3.09 -12.45
N ASP A 27 7.81 -2.49 -13.29
CA ASP A 27 6.57 -1.80 -12.96
C ASP A 27 5.45 -2.72 -12.44
N MET A 28 5.52 -4.03 -12.69
CA MET A 28 4.52 -5.01 -12.25
C MET A 28 4.86 -5.71 -10.94
N TYR A 29 6.12 -5.66 -10.48
CA TYR A 29 6.57 -6.40 -9.30
C TYR A 29 7.01 -5.47 -8.18
N PHE A 30 6.16 -5.33 -7.15
CA PHE A 30 6.49 -4.57 -5.94
C PHE A 30 6.79 -5.50 -4.77
N ASN A 31 8.02 -5.40 -4.25
CA ASN A 31 8.44 -5.99 -2.99
C ASN A 31 8.61 -4.88 -1.97
N ARG A 32 7.84 -4.91 -0.89
CA ARG A 32 7.88 -3.90 0.17
C ARG A 32 7.85 -4.58 1.52
N ILE A 33 8.72 -4.12 2.40
CA ILE A 33 8.76 -4.53 3.80
C ILE A 33 8.36 -3.30 4.60
N GLY A 34 7.37 -3.46 5.47
CA GLY A 34 6.84 -2.38 6.28
C GLY A 34 6.28 -2.89 7.60
N GLU A 35 6.04 -1.94 8.50
CA GLU A 35 5.41 -2.18 9.79
C GLU A 35 3.95 -1.77 9.73
N LEU A 36 3.07 -2.55 10.36
CA LEU A 36 1.69 -2.14 10.64
C LEU A 36 1.71 -1.05 11.71
N SER A 37 1.89 0.19 11.27
CA SER A 37 2.10 1.36 12.13
C SER A 37 0.82 1.83 12.80
N LEU A 38 -0.35 1.58 12.19
CA LEU A 38 -1.66 1.81 12.82
C LEU A 38 -2.61 0.67 12.51
N GLN A 39 -3.40 0.27 13.50
CA GLN A 39 -4.48 -0.70 13.34
C GLN A 39 -5.69 -0.35 14.21
N ARG A 40 -6.87 -0.35 13.58
CA ARG A 40 -8.18 -0.38 14.21
C ARG A 40 -8.88 -1.68 13.80
N GLY A 41 -9.50 -2.37 14.76
CA GLY A 41 -10.11 -3.68 14.52
C GLY A 41 -9.06 -4.78 14.35
N ASP A 42 -9.49 -5.96 13.93
CA ASP A 42 -8.63 -7.14 13.75
C ASP A 42 -8.64 -7.59 12.30
N TRP A 43 -7.59 -7.20 11.56
CA TRP A 43 -7.48 -7.51 10.12
C TRP A 43 -7.47 -9.01 9.85
N THR A 44 -7.07 -9.84 10.82
CA THR A 44 -7.05 -11.30 10.64
C THR A 44 -8.45 -11.89 10.51
N LYS A 45 -9.50 -11.14 10.89
CA LYS A 45 -10.91 -11.54 10.77
C LYS A 45 -11.54 -11.11 9.44
N ASP A 46 -10.94 -10.17 8.72
CA ASP A 46 -11.44 -9.72 7.43
C ASP A 46 -11.07 -10.71 6.32
N ALA A 47 -11.91 -10.78 5.29
CA ALA A 47 -11.73 -11.67 4.14
C ALA A 47 -11.26 -10.91 2.90
N VAL A 48 -11.66 -9.65 2.76
CA VAL A 48 -11.39 -8.82 1.59
C VAL A 48 -11.03 -7.40 2.01
N PHE A 49 -10.17 -6.74 1.24
CA PHE A 49 -9.63 -5.42 1.56
C PHE A 49 -9.60 -4.52 0.35
N PHE A 50 -9.81 -3.22 0.56
CA PHE A 50 -9.24 -2.20 -0.31
C PHE A 50 -7.91 -1.75 0.25
N LYS A 51 -6.88 -1.78 -0.60
CA LYS A 51 -5.53 -1.33 -0.34
C LYS A 51 -5.23 -0.10 -1.18
N TYR A 52 -4.75 0.95 -0.54
CA TYR A 52 -4.34 2.20 -1.15
C TYR A 52 -2.83 2.32 -1.01
N ASP A 53 -2.11 2.28 -2.12
CA ASP A 53 -0.68 2.56 -2.12
C ASP A 53 -0.45 4.07 -2.20
N LEU A 54 0.41 4.59 -1.34
CA LEU A 54 0.50 6.02 -1.08
C LEU A 54 1.95 6.50 -1.12
N TYR A 55 2.17 7.62 -1.79
CA TYR A 55 3.30 8.48 -1.49
C TYR A 55 2.84 9.57 -0.53
N VAL A 56 3.50 9.67 0.61
CA VAL A 56 3.33 10.72 1.62
C VAL A 56 4.68 11.40 1.75
N GLU A 57 4.70 12.73 1.70
CA GLU A 57 5.94 13.48 1.94
C GLU A 57 6.58 13.06 3.27
N PRO A 58 7.89 12.72 3.31
CA PRO A 58 8.51 12.16 4.51
C PRO A 58 8.33 13.02 5.78
N ALA A 59 8.41 14.35 5.64
CA ALA A 59 8.21 15.29 6.75
C ALA A 59 6.77 15.30 7.30
N LYS A 60 5.81 14.80 6.52
CA LYS A 60 4.38 14.79 6.83
C LYS A 60 3.84 13.40 7.22
N ALA A 61 4.71 12.40 7.38
CA ALA A 61 4.30 11.03 7.71
C ALA A 61 3.48 10.96 9.02
N GLY A 62 3.92 11.67 10.07
CA GLY A 62 3.19 11.74 11.34
C GLY A 62 1.84 12.46 11.22
N GLU A 63 1.78 13.56 10.47
CA GLU A 63 0.54 14.29 10.19
C GLU A 63 -0.46 13.41 9.42
N TYR A 64 0.02 12.67 8.41
CA TYR A 64 -0.80 11.71 7.68
C TYR A 64 -1.38 10.62 8.58
N ALA A 65 -0.56 10.01 9.44
CA ALA A 65 -0.99 8.98 10.36
C ALA A 65 -2.09 9.50 11.32
N ALA A 66 -1.92 10.71 11.85
CA ALA A 66 -2.91 11.36 12.71
C ALA A 66 -4.22 11.64 11.96
N ALA A 67 -4.15 12.19 10.74
CA ALA A 67 -5.31 12.47 9.90
C ALA A 67 -6.07 11.17 9.54
N TRP A 68 -5.34 10.12 9.18
CA TRP A 68 -5.90 8.80 8.90
C TRP A 68 -6.62 8.23 10.13
N SER A 69 -5.98 8.27 11.31
CA SER A 69 -6.60 7.85 12.57
C SER A 69 -7.84 8.66 12.91
N LYS A 70 -7.84 9.98 12.72
CA LYS A 70 -9.01 10.84 12.96
C LYS A 70 -10.18 10.42 12.08
N MET A 71 -9.95 10.28 10.76
CA MET A 71 -10.98 9.90 9.79
C MET A 71 -11.55 8.51 10.09
N THR A 72 -10.68 7.51 10.24
CA THR A 72 -11.07 6.13 10.54
C THR A 72 -11.84 6.03 11.84
N ASN A 73 -11.44 6.76 12.88
CA ASN A 73 -12.15 6.84 14.15
C ASN A 73 -13.58 7.40 14.01
N ALA A 74 -13.74 8.46 13.22
CA ALA A 74 -15.02 9.12 12.99
C ALA A 74 -15.98 8.30 12.11
N VAL A 75 -15.48 7.69 11.02
CA VAL A 75 -16.30 6.86 10.11
C VAL A 75 -16.83 5.60 10.81
N GLY A 76 -15.99 4.93 11.61
CA GLY A 76 -16.41 3.70 12.29
C GLY A 76 -16.41 2.47 11.39
N GLY A 77 -17.19 1.45 11.77
CA GLY A 77 -17.37 0.20 11.04
C GLY A 77 -16.84 -1.05 11.79
N PRO A 78 -17.45 -2.22 11.56
CA PRO A 78 -16.98 -3.51 12.10
C PRO A 78 -15.68 -3.99 11.44
N GLY A 79 -15.40 -3.58 10.19
CA GLY A 79 -14.19 -3.92 9.45
C GLY A 79 -12.90 -3.33 10.01
N SER A 80 -11.76 -3.96 9.72
CA SER A 80 -10.45 -3.43 10.13
C SER A 80 -9.98 -2.30 9.23
N GLN A 81 -9.18 -1.41 9.81
CA GLN A 81 -8.58 -0.28 9.11
C GLN A 81 -7.14 -0.16 9.59
N GLY A 82 -6.21 0.15 8.68
CA GLY A 82 -4.83 0.24 9.08
C GLY A 82 -3.97 1.04 8.13
N LEU A 83 -2.78 1.36 8.64
CA LEU A 83 -1.71 2.03 7.91
C LEU A 83 -0.45 1.19 8.07
N VAL A 84 0.20 0.92 6.95
CA VAL A 84 1.53 0.32 6.91
C VAL A 84 2.51 1.36 6.40
N THR A 85 3.60 1.55 7.14
CA THR A 85 4.73 2.39 6.74
C THR A 85 5.83 1.50 6.18
N HIS A 86 6.27 1.76 4.96
CA HIS A 86 7.34 0.99 4.35
C HIS A 86 8.69 1.38 4.94
N ILE A 87 9.48 0.38 5.32
CA ILE A 87 10.87 0.52 5.75
C ILE A 87 11.79 0.46 4.53
N THR A 88 11.51 -0.45 3.60
CA THR A 88 12.27 -0.65 2.36
C THR A 88 11.42 -1.33 1.29
N GLY A 89 11.82 -1.19 0.03
CA GLY A 89 11.15 -1.81 -1.10
C GLY A 89 11.42 -1.08 -2.40
N ASN A 90 10.72 -1.48 -3.46
CA ASN A 90 10.72 -0.81 -4.75
C ASN A 90 9.39 -0.10 -5.08
N GLY A 91 9.45 0.80 -6.05
CA GLY A 91 8.36 1.71 -6.43
C GLY A 91 8.31 2.99 -5.59
N TYR A 92 7.33 3.84 -5.88
CA TYR A 92 7.19 5.19 -5.29
C TYR A 92 6.26 5.26 -4.07
N ALA A 93 5.78 4.13 -3.54
CA ALA A 93 4.90 4.13 -2.39
C ALA A 93 5.70 4.12 -1.07
N SER A 94 5.49 5.13 -0.24
CA SER A 94 6.01 5.23 1.13
C SER A 94 5.15 4.48 2.16
N HIS A 95 3.86 4.31 1.88
CA HIS A 95 2.88 3.71 2.77
C HIS A 95 1.90 2.86 1.95
N PHE A 96 1.17 1.98 2.63
CA PHE A 96 -0.16 1.61 2.16
C PHE A 96 -1.18 1.73 3.30
N ALA A 97 -2.35 2.26 2.99
CA ALA A 97 -3.50 2.21 3.88
C ALA A 97 -4.42 1.07 3.45
N PHE A 98 -5.18 0.50 4.37
CA PHE A 98 -6.20 -0.47 4.04
C PHE A 98 -7.47 -0.30 4.86
N VAL A 99 -8.57 -0.73 4.25
CA VAL A 99 -9.85 -1.00 4.92
C VAL A 99 -10.28 -2.41 4.54
N GLY A 100 -10.77 -3.19 5.50
CA GLY A 100 -11.14 -4.59 5.33
C GLY A 100 -12.57 -4.85 5.79
N ALA A 101 -13.16 -5.94 5.32
CA ALA A 101 -14.47 -6.41 5.75
C ALA A 101 -14.60 -7.93 5.57
N SER A 102 -15.72 -8.50 6.02
CA SER A 102 -16.00 -9.93 5.88
C SER A 102 -16.41 -10.34 4.47
N SER A 103 -16.88 -9.38 3.66
CA SER A 103 -17.37 -9.64 2.30
C SER A 103 -17.22 -8.42 1.37
N MET A 104 -17.25 -8.65 0.05
CA MET A 104 -17.16 -7.57 -0.94
C MET A 104 -18.32 -6.55 -0.85
N PRO A 105 -19.59 -6.99 -0.68
CA PRO A 105 -20.70 -6.05 -0.55
C PRO A 105 -20.57 -5.16 0.68
N GLU A 106 -20.15 -5.73 1.82
CA GLU A 106 -19.89 -4.98 3.05
C GLU A 106 -18.76 -3.97 2.85
N LEU A 107 -17.60 -4.42 2.33
CA LEU A 107 -16.46 -3.55 2.04
C LEU A 107 -16.84 -2.36 1.14
N THR A 108 -17.63 -2.62 0.10
CA THR A 108 -18.05 -1.59 -0.85
C THR A 108 -19.02 -0.61 -0.19
N SER A 109 -20.02 -1.11 0.55
CA SER A 109 -21.00 -0.26 1.24
C SER A 109 -20.35 0.63 2.29
N GLU A 110 -19.43 0.08 3.09
CA GLU A 110 -18.70 0.83 4.11
C GLU A 110 -17.83 1.91 3.49
N THR A 111 -17.10 1.57 2.42
CA THR A 111 -16.24 2.52 1.72
C THR A 111 -17.05 3.65 1.07
N GLN A 112 -18.20 3.35 0.47
CA GLN A 112 -19.10 4.37 -0.07
C GLN A 112 -19.64 5.30 1.03
N GLY A 113 -20.03 4.73 2.17
CA GLY A 113 -20.45 5.51 3.34
C GLY A 113 -19.34 6.41 3.86
N ALA A 114 -18.10 5.90 3.95
CA ALA A 114 -16.93 6.67 4.33
C ALA A 114 -16.70 7.85 3.38
N PHE A 115 -16.70 7.62 2.05
CA PHE A 115 -16.47 8.66 1.06
C PHE A 115 -17.56 9.74 1.01
N ALA A 116 -18.79 9.41 1.43
CA ALA A 116 -19.88 10.37 1.54
C ALA A 116 -19.87 11.18 2.86
N SER A 117 -18.96 10.86 3.80
CA SER A 117 -18.92 11.49 5.12
C SER A 117 -18.15 12.82 5.14
N GLU A 118 -18.54 13.70 6.05
CA GLU A 118 -17.82 14.95 6.34
C GLU A 118 -16.39 14.66 6.83
N ALA A 119 -16.21 13.61 7.62
CA ALA A 119 -14.89 13.18 8.11
C ALA A 119 -13.92 12.83 6.97
N PHE A 120 -14.42 12.21 5.89
CA PHE A 120 -13.60 11.95 4.71
C PHE A 120 -13.31 13.23 3.91
N ALA A 121 -14.29 14.14 3.79
CA ALA A 121 -14.07 15.42 3.13
C ALA A 121 -12.97 16.24 3.82
N GLU A 122 -13.03 16.37 5.15
CA GLU A 122 -11.98 17.01 5.95
C GLU A 122 -10.61 16.34 5.75
N PHE A 123 -10.57 15.00 5.83
CA PHE A 123 -9.36 14.24 5.61
C PHE A 123 -8.77 14.47 4.22
N ALA A 124 -9.60 14.43 3.18
CA ALA A 124 -9.17 14.60 1.79
C ALA A 124 -8.57 15.98 1.55
N GLU A 125 -9.15 17.03 2.14
CA GLU A 125 -8.64 18.39 2.11
C GLU A 125 -7.29 18.50 2.84
N GLU A 126 -7.23 18.01 4.09
CA GLU A 126 -6.05 18.09 4.94
C GLU A 126 -4.82 17.45 4.28
N VAL A 127 -4.97 16.24 3.77
CA VAL A 127 -3.83 15.48 3.25
C VAL A 127 -3.56 15.72 1.76
N GLY A 128 -4.44 16.43 1.05
CA GLY A 128 -4.40 16.57 -0.41
C GLY A 128 -3.14 17.26 -0.94
N GLY A 129 -2.49 18.10 -0.13
CA GLY A 129 -1.27 18.81 -0.49
C GLY A 129 0.00 17.96 -0.44
N TYR A 130 0.04 16.89 0.36
CA TYR A 130 1.28 16.14 0.65
C TYR A 130 1.15 14.62 0.49
N ARG A 131 -0.03 14.12 0.14
CA ARG A 131 -0.29 12.70 -0.15
C ARG A 131 -0.75 12.51 -1.59
N LYS A 132 -0.11 11.57 -2.28
CA LYS A 132 -0.50 11.09 -3.61
C LYS A 132 -0.94 9.64 -3.51
N VAL A 133 -2.11 9.32 -4.06
CA VAL A 133 -2.54 7.93 -4.24
C VAL A 133 -1.86 7.40 -5.49
N GLN A 134 -1.04 6.36 -5.31
CA GLN A 134 -0.29 5.73 -6.39
C GLN A 134 -1.11 4.62 -7.05
N ASN A 135 -1.84 3.85 -6.24
CA ASN A 135 -2.66 2.75 -6.72
C ASN A 135 -3.79 2.43 -5.72
N VAL A 136 -4.87 1.85 -6.23
CA VAL A 136 -5.99 1.32 -5.44
C VAL A 136 -6.28 -0.09 -5.91
N MET A 137 -6.28 -1.05 -4.99
CA MET A 137 -6.44 -2.46 -5.30
C MET A 137 -7.40 -3.15 -4.34
N MET A 138 -8.07 -4.16 -4.85
CA MET A 138 -8.81 -5.14 -4.06
C MET A 138 -7.88 -6.30 -3.72
N VAL A 139 -7.81 -6.70 -2.46
CA VAL A 139 -6.91 -7.74 -1.97
C VAL A 139 -7.69 -8.79 -1.20
N THR A 140 -7.42 -10.06 -1.51
CA THR A 140 -7.91 -11.22 -0.76
C THR A 140 -6.69 -12.00 -0.27
N PRO A 141 -6.34 -11.94 1.02
CA PRO A 141 -5.17 -12.66 1.53
C PRO A 141 -5.41 -14.18 1.49
N VAL A 142 -4.42 -14.92 1.01
CA VAL A 142 -4.37 -16.38 1.19
C VAL A 142 -3.82 -16.66 2.58
N LYS A 143 -4.69 -17.10 3.49
CA LYS A 143 -4.36 -17.40 4.89
C LYS A 143 -3.77 -18.81 4.96
N GLY A 144 -2.55 -18.92 5.50
CA GLY A 144 -1.75 -20.16 5.48
C GLY A 144 -1.73 -20.94 6.80
N TRP A 145 -2.70 -20.72 7.68
CA TRP A 145 -2.78 -21.37 9.00
C TRP A 145 -3.95 -22.33 9.11
#